data_AF-A0A9E7G0B7-F1
#
_entry.id   AF-A0A9E7G0B7-F1
#
_cell.length_a   1.000
_cell.length_b   1.000
_cell.length_c   1.000
_cell.angle_alpha   90.00
_cell.angle_beta   90.00
_cell.angle_gamma   90.00
#
_symmetry.space_group_name_H-M   'P 1'
#
loop_
_entity.id
_entity.type
_entity.pdbx_description
1 polymer ?
#
loop_
_entity_poly.entity_id
_entity_poly.type
_entity_poly.pdbx_seq_one_letter_code
_entity_poly.pdbx_strand_id
1 'polypeptide(L)'
;MKVVNAVKLKEEVDYESLCRKLEYHVDYLTSETDRQQKLRENEKEQLEKKLKEKEAFLVETEKKFSVKYEHLEKERNHLELETQNLLKELNIQKSEKDKLSQEVGHLEISLKQAKQQELENLNYQKVLASTTQMYEKKIAQLIKQLEDESSRCADLEEQLSGIRHYLSGNKKSVQMQEKEVDELKREILKLNEDAASTIQSLRARNNELSLEKELLNGELKTLKDKLLYEERKRRCLEDEIIILKNALNDDNAEYESKRPYKGDATTRSMLSLGGPANIPKSNRSRETISGQKDTISKIFEEVGLSNILALLKSEDLDVQIHAVKVVANLAAEDVNQERIVEEGGLDTLLLLLESSEDVNIHRVTAGAIANLAMNSSNQGLIMGKGGARLLANIASKTEDPQTLRMIAGAIANLCGNEKLHVTLKKDGGIKALLGMVQCGHSDVVAQVARGFANFAKCESRGHRKGRSLLIEDGVLNWMATSSATFSASTRRHIELSLCHLAQNEDNTLEIIRSGGIKELIRISQESSREDTRNLAKKALDSNPAFSAEIHAT
;
A
#
# COMPACT_ATOMS: atom_id res chain seq x y z
N MET A 1 75.23 96.81 -119.69
CA MET A 1 73.78 97.05 -119.51
C MET A 1 72.92 96.04 -120.27
N LYS A 2 72.78 96.08 -121.61
CA LYS A 2 71.84 95.20 -122.36
C LYS A 2 71.85 93.70 -121.98
N VAL A 3 73.03 93.09 -121.83
CA VAL A 3 73.16 91.66 -121.44
C VAL A 3 72.59 91.37 -120.05
N VAL A 4 72.78 92.26 -119.07
CA VAL A 4 72.29 92.07 -117.69
C VAL A 4 70.77 92.09 -117.65
N ASN A 5 70.12 92.97 -118.41
CA ASN A 5 68.66 92.98 -118.51
C ASN A 5 68.11 91.72 -119.22
N ALA A 6 68.83 91.17 -120.21
CA ALA A 6 68.44 89.94 -120.87
C ALA A 6 68.59 88.69 -119.97
N VAL A 7 69.61 88.65 -119.11
CA VAL A 7 69.75 87.61 -118.09
C VAL A 7 68.62 87.71 -117.07
N LYS A 8 68.35 88.91 -116.52
CA LYS A 8 67.23 89.12 -115.58
C LYS A 8 65.86 88.76 -116.14
N LEU A 9 65.55 89.18 -117.37
CA LEU A 9 64.30 88.80 -118.04
C LEU A 9 64.19 87.28 -118.24
N LYS A 10 65.32 86.58 -118.46
CA LYS A 10 65.30 85.12 -118.53
C LYS A 10 65.11 84.50 -117.14
N GLU A 11 65.80 84.99 -116.12
CA GLU A 11 65.61 84.56 -114.73
C GLU A 11 64.15 84.76 -114.29
N GLU A 12 63.55 85.91 -114.57
CA GLU A 12 62.14 86.22 -114.30
C GLU A 12 61.18 85.25 -115.02
N VAL A 13 61.42 84.92 -116.30
CA VAL A 13 60.62 83.94 -117.06
C VAL A 13 60.83 82.49 -116.59
N ASP A 14 62.05 82.12 -116.22
CA ASP A 14 62.37 80.80 -115.67
C ASP A 14 61.75 80.63 -114.25
N TYR A 15 61.74 81.70 -113.43
CA TYR A 15 61.01 81.76 -112.16
C TYR A 15 59.50 81.70 -112.36
N GLU A 16 58.92 82.44 -113.31
CA GLU A 16 57.48 82.37 -113.59
C GLU A 16 57.08 80.97 -114.10
N SER A 17 57.92 80.34 -114.92
CA SER A 17 57.76 78.95 -115.33
C SER A 17 57.83 77.96 -114.15
N LEU A 18 58.66 78.24 -113.15
CA LEU A 18 58.77 77.44 -111.93
C LEU A 18 57.57 77.64 -111.00
N CYS A 19 57.10 78.88 -110.81
CA CYS A 19 55.88 79.18 -110.05
C CYS A 19 54.67 78.48 -110.64
N ARG A 20 54.43 78.59 -111.96
CA ARG A 20 53.30 77.90 -112.62
C ARG A 20 53.37 76.36 -112.51
N LYS A 21 54.57 75.78 -112.41
CA LYS A 21 54.76 74.33 -112.14
C LYS A 21 54.48 73.98 -110.68
N LEU A 22 54.85 74.85 -109.73
CA LEU A 22 54.54 74.69 -108.32
C LEU A 22 53.04 74.83 -108.05
N GLU A 23 52.38 75.84 -108.64
CA GLU A 23 50.92 76.04 -108.61
C GLU A 23 50.21 74.79 -109.13
N TYR A 24 50.54 74.31 -110.34
CA TYR A 24 49.97 73.08 -110.89
C TYR A 24 50.20 71.85 -110.00
N HIS A 25 51.36 71.75 -109.34
CA HIS A 25 51.64 70.65 -108.42
C HIS A 25 50.85 70.75 -107.11
N VAL A 26 50.64 71.97 -106.58
CA VAL A 26 49.78 72.23 -105.42
C VAL A 26 48.31 71.94 -105.75
N ASP A 27 47.82 72.37 -106.91
CA ASP A 27 46.45 72.08 -107.36
C ASP A 27 46.24 70.56 -107.55
N TYR A 28 47.22 69.86 -108.12
CA TYR A 28 47.20 68.41 -108.27
C TYR A 28 47.21 67.68 -106.92
N LEU A 29 48.11 68.07 -105.99
CA LEU A 29 48.19 67.47 -104.65
C LEU A 29 46.94 67.76 -103.81
N THR A 30 46.35 68.95 -103.96
CA THR A 30 45.07 69.31 -103.33
C THR A 30 43.94 68.44 -103.88
N SER A 31 43.84 68.32 -105.20
CA SER A 31 42.83 67.49 -105.88
C SER A 31 42.94 66.00 -105.51
N GLU A 32 44.15 65.46 -105.40
CA GLU A 32 44.40 64.09 -104.95
C GLU A 32 44.11 63.92 -103.45
N THR A 33 44.42 64.92 -102.62
CA THR A 33 44.09 64.92 -101.18
C THR A 33 42.58 64.91 -100.96
N ASP A 34 41.83 65.74 -101.68
CA ASP A 34 40.36 65.77 -101.71
C ASP A 34 39.78 64.44 -102.17
N ARG A 35 40.35 63.83 -103.22
CA ARG A 35 39.91 62.52 -103.73
C ARG A 35 40.14 61.42 -102.69
N GLN A 36 41.29 61.43 -102.02
CA GLN A 36 41.63 60.51 -100.94
C GLN A 36 40.78 60.74 -99.68
N GLN A 37 40.42 61.98 -99.37
CA GLN A 37 39.49 62.29 -98.27
C GLN A 37 38.10 61.75 -98.58
N LYS A 38 37.54 62.02 -99.76
CA LYS A 38 36.24 61.48 -100.19
C LYS A 38 36.23 59.95 -100.21
N LEU A 39 37.34 59.30 -100.56
CA LEU A 39 37.45 57.84 -100.47
C LEU A 39 37.35 57.36 -99.00
N ARG A 40 38.12 57.96 -98.08
CA ARG A 40 38.06 57.64 -96.65
C ARG A 40 36.70 57.94 -96.01
N GLU A 41 36.01 58.99 -96.46
CA GLU A 41 34.65 59.33 -96.02
C GLU A 41 33.65 58.25 -96.46
N ASN A 42 33.69 57.83 -97.73
CA ASN A 42 32.87 56.71 -98.24
C ASN A 42 33.17 55.38 -97.50
N GLU A 43 34.45 55.08 -97.22
CA GLU A 43 34.84 53.89 -96.45
C GLU A 43 34.33 53.96 -95.00
N LYS A 44 34.44 55.12 -94.36
CA LYS A 44 33.91 55.38 -93.02
C LYS A 44 32.39 55.19 -92.98
N GLU A 45 31.63 55.76 -93.92
CA GLU A 45 30.18 55.58 -94.00
C GLU A 45 29.78 54.10 -94.17
N GLN A 46 30.50 53.34 -95.00
CA GLN A 46 30.28 51.90 -95.14
C GLN A 46 30.59 51.12 -93.86
N LEU A 47 31.62 51.51 -93.11
CA LEU A 47 31.97 50.89 -91.83
C LEU A 47 30.94 51.25 -90.74
N GLU A 48 30.50 52.51 -90.65
CA GLU A 48 29.43 52.93 -89.74
C GLU A 48 28.10 52.23 -90.04
N LYS A 49 27.76 52.02 -91.32
CA LYS A 49 26.56 51.24 -91.70
C LYS A 49 26.68 49.79 -91.25
N LYS A 50 27.81 49.13 -91.52
CA LYS A 50 28.08 47.76 -91.07
C LYS A 50 28.08 47.63 -89.54
N LEU A 51 28.58 48.65 -88.82
CA LEU A 51 28.55 48.70 -87.36
C LEU A 51 27.10 48.74 -86.86
N LYS A 52 26.28 49.67 -87.36
CA LYS A 52 24.84 49.79 -87.01
C LYS A 52 24.06 48.51 -87.32
N GLU A 53 24.35 47.84 -88.44
CA GLU A 53 23.77 46.54 -88.80
C GLU A 53 24.17 45.43 -87.79
N LYS A 54 25.40 45.45 -87.26
CA LYS A 54 25.87 44.49 -86.24
C LYS A 54 25.34 44.80 -84.84
N GLU A 55 25.25 46.08 -84.46
CA GLU A 55 24.63 46.53 -83.21
C GLU A 55 23.15 46.14 -83.16
N ALA A 56 22.40 46.37 -84.25
CA ALA A 56 21.00 45.97 -84.35
C ALA A 56 20.81 44.44 -84.24
N PHE A 57 21.67 43.66 -84.91
CA PHE A 57 21.66 42.20 -84.81
C PHE A 57 22.00 41.71 -83.38
N LEU A 58 22.99 42.32 -82.73
CA LEU A 58 23.37 41.99 -81.35
C LEU A 58 22.16 42.18 -80.42
N VAL A 59 21.54 43.37 -80.44
CA VAL A 59 20.35 43.70 -79.63
C VAL A 59 19.17 42.76 -79.92
N GLU A 60 19.00 42.29 -81.16
CA GLU A 60 17.98 41.29 -81.48
C GLU A 60 18.32 39.91 -80.87
N THR A 61 19.59 39.49 -80.90
CA THR A 61 20.02 38.23 -80.27
C THR A 61 19.93 38.29 -78.75
N GLU A 62 20.31 39.40 -78.11
CA GLU A 62 20.18 39.61 -76.67
C GLU A 62 18.72 39.51 -76.22
N LYS A 63 17.79 40.14 -76.95
CA LYS A 63 16.34 40.01 -76.68
C LYS A 63 15.86 38.55 -76.80
N LYS A 64 16.31 37.81 -77.82
CA LYS A 64 15.99 36.38 -77.98
C LYS A 64 16.53 35.52 -76.83
N PHE A 65 17.74 35.80 -76.34
CA PHE A 65 18.30 35.13 -75.17
C PHE A 65 17.56 35.50 -73.87
N SER A 66 17.19 36.77 -73.68
CA SER A 66 16.42 37.24 -72.52
C SER A 66 15.06 36.54 -72.42
N VAL A 67 14.30 36.47 -73.51
CA VAL A 67 12.99 35.78 -73.54
C VAL A 67 13.15 34.28 -73.29
N LYS A 68 14.22 33.65 -73.79
CA LYS A 68 14.52 32.24 -73.50
C LYS A 68 14.93 32.01 -72.04
N TYR A 69 15.70 32.92 -71.46
CA TYR A 69 16.08 32.88 -70.04
C TYR A 69 14.83 32.98 -69.14
N GLU A 70 13.96 33.97 -69.38
CA GLU A 70 12.70 34.10 -68.65
C GLU A 70 11.80 32.86 -68.72
N HIS A 71 11.77 32.18 -69.87
CA HIS A 71 10.99 30.96 -70.03
C HIS A 71 11.56 29.80 -69.20
N LEU A 72 12.88 29.59 -69.28
CA LEU A 72 13.59 28.58 -68.48
C LEU A 72 13.51 28.87 -66.97
N GLU A 73 13.51 30.13 -66.55
CA GLU A 73 13.34 30.52 -65.15
C GLU A 73 11.92 30.22 -64.66
N LYS A 74 10.89 30.47 -65.48
CA LYS A 74 9.49 30.09 -65.17
C LYS A 74 9.32 28.57 -65.09
N GLU A 75 9.94 27.81 -65.99
CA GLU A 75 9.96 26.34 -65.96
C GLU A 75 10.68 25.79 -64.72
N ARG A 76 11.86 26.33 -64.39
CA ARG A 76 12.63 26.01 -63.18
C ARG A 76 11.80 26.24 -61.91
N ASN A 77 11.14 27.39 -61.81
CA ASN A 77 10.27 27.73 -60.67
C ASN A 77 9.06 26.80 -60.57
N HIS A 78 8.51 26.34 -61.70
CA HIS A 78 7.38 25.40 -61.72
C HIS A 78 7.79 24.01 -61.21
N LEU A 79 8.90 23.47 -61.72
CA LEU A 79 9.47 22.18 -61.27
C LEU A 79 9.91 22.22 -59.80
N GLU A 80 10.44 23.36 -59.33
CA GLU A 80 10.78 23.56 -57.92
C GLU A 80 9.52 23.53 -57.02
N LEU A 81 8.40 24.09 -57.47
CA LEU A 81 7.12 24.00 -56.75
C LEU A 81 6.51 22.59 -56.79
N GLU A 82 6.57 21.91 -57.93
CA GLU A 82 6.08 20.53 -58.08
C GLU A 82 6.85 19.55 -57.19
N THR A 83 8.19 19.60 -57.22
CA THR A 83 9.04 18.75 -56.37
C THR A 83 8.84 19.05 -54.88
N GLN A 84 8.64 20.32 -54.48
CA GLN A 84 8.26 20.65 -53.10
C GLN A 84 6.90 20.07 -52.69
N ASN A 85 5.94 19.97 -53.61
CA ASN A 85 4.63 19.38 -53.31
C ASN A 85 4.68 17.86 -53.23
N LEU A 86 5.41 17.19 -54.12
CA LEU A 86 5.69 15.75 -54.04
C LEU A 86 6.44 15.39 -52.74
N LEU A 87 7.36 16.25 -52.28
CA LEU A 87 8.05 16.07 -51.00
C LEU A 87 7.09 16.17 -49.78
N LYS A 88 6.09 17.06 -49.82
CA LYS A 88 5.07 17.15 -48.76
C LYS A 88 4.21 15.89 -48.72
N GLU A 89 3.72 15.45 -49.88
CA GLU A 89 2.92 14.24 -50.04
C GLU A 89 3.65 12.99 -49.53
N LEU A 90 4.92 12.82 -49.93
CA LEU A 90 5.76 11.71 -49.47
C LEU A 90 5.98 11.72 -47.95
N ASN A 91 6.07 12.89 -47.32
CA ASN A 91 6.19 13.01 -45.86
C ASN A 91 4.87 12.70 -45.14
N ILE A 92 3.71 13.03 -45.73
CA ILE A 92 2.38 12.66 -45.21
C ILE A 92 2.23 11.12 -45.25
N GLN A 93 2.44 10.51 -46.42
CA GLN A 93 2.36 9.06 -46.59
C GLN A 93 3.36 8.30 -45.70
N LYS A 94 4.55 8.87 -45.47
CA LYS A 94 5.51 8.33 -44.48
C LYS A 94 4.95 8.39 -43.06
N SER A 95 4.38 9.52 -42.63
CA SER A 95 3.76 9.64 -41.31
C SER A 95 2.58 8.67 -41.11
N GLU A 96 1.79 8.42 -42.15
CA GLU A 96 0.71 7.42 -42.12
C GLU A 96 1.25 5.99 -42.02
N LYS A 97 2.30 5.66 -42.79
CA LYS A 97 3.00 4.37 -42.68
C LYS A 97 3.60 4.16 -41.29
N ASP A 98 4.21 5.18 -40.71
CA ASP A 98 4.82 5.11 -39.39
C ASP A 98 3.75 4.89 -38.29
N LYS A 99 2.56 5.50 -38.41
CA LYS A 99 1.39 5.22 -37.53
C LYS A 99 0.89 3.78 -37.68
N LEU A 100 0.67 3.31 -38.91
CA LEU A 100 0.22 1.93 -39.17
C LEU A 100 1.24 0.90 -38.64
N SER A 101 2.54 1.20 -38.75
CA SER A 101 3.59 0.35 -38.19
C SER A 101 3.60 0.32 -36.65
N GLN A 102 3.17 1.40 -35.98
CA GLN A 102 2.98 1.43 -34.53
C GLN A 102 1.73 0.61 -34.15
N GLU A 103 0.61 0.81 -34.84
CA GLU A 103 -0.64 0.08 -34.61
C GLU A 103 -0.47 -1.45 -34.74
N VAL A 104 0.23 -1.92 -35.78
CA VAL A 104 0.60 -3.34 -35.93
C VAL A 104 1.43 -3.82 -34.74
N GLY A 105 2.41 -3.04 -34.27
CA GLY A 105 3.21 -3.38 -33.08
C GLY A 105 2.37 -3.47 -31.80
N HIS A 106 1.40 -2.58 -31.61
CA HIS A 106 0.44 -2.65 -30.50
C HIS A 106 -0.46 -3.90 -30.58
N LEU A 107 -0.94 -4.26 -31.77
CA LEU A 107 -1.72 -5.48 -32.00
C LEU A 107 -0.91 -6.76 -31.75
N GLU A 108 0.37 -6.82 -32.18
CA GLU A 108 1.26 -7.94 -31.89
C GLU A 108 1.51 -8.14 -30.39
N ILE A 109 1.76 -7.03 -29.65
CA ILE A 109 1.92 -7.05 -28.19
C ILE A 109 0.63 -7.53 -27.52
N SER A 110 -0.53 -7.03 -27.96
CA SER A 110 -1.84 -7.38 -27.39
C SER A 110 -2.18 -8.86 -27.64
N LEU A 111 -1.92 -9.38 -28.84
CA LEU A 111 -2.07 -10.79 -29.18
C LEU A 111 -1.15 -11.69 -28.35
N LYS A 112 0.07 -11.24 -28.05
CA LYS A 112 1.02 -11.95 -27.20
C LYS A 112 0.57 -11.96 -25.73
N GLN A 113 0.02 -10.86 -25.23
CA GLN A 113 -0.55 -10.76 -23.87
C GLN A 113 -1.79 -11.66 -23.73
N ALA A 114 -2.71 -11.65 -24.70
CA ALA A 114 -3.90 -12.50 -24.68
C ALA A 114 -3.54 -14.00 -24.62
N LYS A 115 -2.56 -14.45 -25.42
CA LYS A 115 -2.05 -15.84 -25.38
C LYS A 115 -1.38 -16.21 -24.06
N GLN A 116 -0.71 -15.25 -23.41
CA GLN A 116 -0.12 -15.46 -22.08
C GLN A 116 -1.21 -15.61 -21.01
N GLN A 117 -2.24 -14.75 -21.04
CA GLN A 117 -3.41 -14.83 -20.15
C GLN A 117 -4.19 -16.14 -20.35
N GLU A 118 -4.35 -16.61 -21.58
CA GLU A 118 -5.00 -17.90 -21.88
C GLU A 118 -4.23 -19.08 -21.24
N LEU A 119 -2.90 -19.07 -21.33
CA LEU A 119 -2.04 -20.08 -20.70
C LEU A 119 -2.07 -20.01 -19.16
N GLU A 120 -2.10 -18.80 -18.60
CA GLU A 120 -2.22 -18.57 -17.15
C GLU A 120 -3.59 -19.01 -16.62
N ASN A 121 -4.68 -18.69 -17.32
CA ASN A 121 -6.04 -19.16 -17.01
C ASN A 121 -6.13 -20.69 -17.04
N LEU A 122 -5.54 -21.35 -18.05
CA LEU A 122 -5.49 -22.81 -18.14
C LEU A 122 -4.71 -23.44 -16.97
N ASN A 123 -3.65 -22.78 -16.49
CA ASN A 123 -2.90 -23.23 -15.32
C ASN A 123 -3.67 -22.98 -14.01
N TYR A 124 -4.36 -21.84 -13.88
CA TYR A 124 -5.24 -21.55 -12.74
C TYR A 124 -6.38 -22.57 -12.63
N GLN A 125 -7.04 -22.91 -13.74
CA GLN A 125 -8.06 -23.96 -13.78
C GLN A 125 -7.53 -25.33 -13.33
N LYS A 126 -6.32 -25.73 -13.75
CA LYS A 126 -5.69 -26.98 -13.28
C LYS A 126 -5.42 -26.97 -11.78
N VAL A 127 -4.89 -25.87 -11.24
CA VAL A 127 -4.65 -25.71 -9.81
C VAL A 127 -5.97 -25.78 -9.04
N LEU A 128 -6.99 -25.03 -9.47
CA LEU A 128 -8.32 -24.99 -8.86
C LEU A 128 -9.02 -26.36 -8.87
N ALA A 129 -8.89 -27.14 -9.95
CA ALA A 129 -9.39 -28.51 -10.00
C ALA A 129 -8.67 -29.41 -8.99
N SER A 130 -7.34 -29.32 -8.90
CA SER A 130 -6.55 -30.12 -7.95
C SER A 130 -6.81 -29.78 -6.48
N THR A 131 -7.03 -28.50 -6.14
CA THR A 131 -7.36 -28.08 -4.77
C THR A 131 -8.80 -28.45 -4.42
N THR A 132 -9.76 -28.30 -5.34
CA THR A 132 -11.14 -28.77 -5.17
C THR A 132 -11.15 -30.27 -4.85
N GLN A 133 -10.47 -31.10 -5.65
CA GLN A 133 -10.36 -32.54 -5.43
C GLN A 133 -9.71 -32.89 -4.08
N MET A 134 -8.73 -32.10 -3.62
CA MET A 134 -8.13 -32.25 -2.30
C MET A 134 -9.13 -31.95 -1.16
N TYR A 135 -9.95 -30.91 -1.30
CA TYR A 135 -10.98 -30.56 -0.33
C TYR A 135 -12.14 -31.56 -0.32
N GLU A 136 -12.63 -32.01 -1.48
CA GLU A 136 -13.63 -33.08 -1.60
C GLU A 136 -13.18 -34.34 -0.85
N LYS A 137 -11.94 -34.78 -1.07
CA LYS A 137 -11.36 -35.94 -0.39
C LYS A 137 -11.27 -35.74 1.14
N LYS A 138 -10.96 -34.53 1.60
CA LYS A 138 -10.91 -34.19 3.03
C LYS A 138 -12.31 -34.14 3.65
N ILE A 139 -13.30 -33.61 2.92
CA ILE A 139 -14.71 -33.60 3.35
C ILE A 139 -15.23 -35.03 3.48
N ALA A 140 -14.98 -35.90 2.50
CA ALA A 140 -15.36 -37.32 2.57
C ALA A 140 -14.72 -38.05 3.78
N GLN A 141 -13.48 -37.73 4.13
CA GLN A 141 -12.82 -38.27 5.34
C GLN A 141 -13.49 -37.77 6.63
N LEU A 142 -13.86 -36.48 6.70
CA LEU A 142 -14.52 -35.89 7.87
C LEU A 142 -15.97 -36.39 8.04
N ILE A 143 -16.71 -36.57 6.94
CA ILE A 143 -18.05 -37.18 6.95
C ILE A 143 -17.97 -38.59 7.54
N LYS A 144 -17.05 -39.43 7.05
CA LYS A 144 -16.88 -40.77 7.62
C LYS A 144 -16.54 -40.75 9.11
N GLN A 145 -15.63 -39.87 9.55
CA GLN A 145 -15.30 -39.75 10.97
C GLN A 145 -16.50 -39.33 11.83
N LEU A 146 -17.40 -38.52 11.27
CA LEU A 146 -18.65 -38.12 11.93
C LEU A 146 -19.66 -39.29 11.99
N GLU A 147 -19.73 -40.11 10.95
CA GLU A 147 -20.56 -41.34 10.91
C GLU A 147 -20.06 -42.41 11.92
N ASP A 148 -18.73 -42.63 11.96
CA ASP A 148 -18.08 -43.55 12.90
C ASP A 148 -18.35 -43.13 14.37
N GLU A 149 -18.18 -41.84 14.72
CA GLU A 149 -18.46 -41.33 16.07
C GLU A 149 -19.98 -41.22 16.38
N SER A 150 -20.83 -40.94 15.39
CA SER A 150 -22.29 -40.94 15.58
C SER A 150 -22.80 -42.35 15.92
N SER A 151 -22.24 -43.37 15.28
CA SER A 151 -22.50 -44.78 15.61
C SER A 151 -22.09 -45.08 17.05
N ARG A 152 -20.87 -44.67 17.44
CA ARG A 152 -20.34 -44.85 18.80
C ARG A 152 -21.15 -44.10 19.87
N CYS A 153 -21.75 -42.96 19.54
CA CYS A 153 -22.69 -42.25 20.41
C CYS A 153 -23.99 -43.03 20.59
N ALA A 154 -24.55 -43.62 19.53
CA ALA A 154 -25.77 -44.44 19.63
C ALA A 154 -25.56 -45.68 20.52
N ASP A 155 -24.43 -46.38 20.38
CA ASP A 155 -24.05 -47.50 21.25
C ASP A 155 -24.02 -47.09 22.74
N LEU A 156 -23.48 -45.90 23.03
CA LEU A 156 -23.40 -45.34 24.39
C LEU A 156 -24.78 -44.89 24.92
N GLU A 157 -25.65 -44.36 24.06
CA GLU A 157 -27.03 -44.01 24.45
C GLU A 157 -27.87 -45.25 24.78
N GLU A 158 -27.70 -46.36 24.03
CA GLU A 158 -28.34 -47.64 24.34
C GLU A 158 -27.83 -48.19 25.69
N GLN A 159 -26.52 -48.23 25.92
CA GLN A 159 -25.94 -48.64 27.21
C GLN A 159 -26.45 -47.79 28.38
N LEU A 160 -26.50 -46.47 28.22
CA LEU A 160 -27.07 -45.56 29.20
C LEU A 160 -28.58 -45.81 29.41
N SER A 161 -29.32 -46.23 28.39
CA SER A 161 -30.74 -46.62 28.51
C SER A 161 -30.91 -47.87 29.39
N GLY A 162 -30.06 -48.89 29.19
CA GLY A 162 -30.04 -50.11 30.01
C GLY A 162 -29.70 -49.81 31.47
N ILE A 163 -28.68 -48.98 31.71
CA ILE A 163 -28.30 -48.53 33.06
C ILE A 163 -29.45 -47.76 33.72
N ARG A 164 -30.11 -46.84 33.01
CA ARG A 164 -31.30 -46.12 33.53
C ARG A 164 -32.44 -47.08 33.89
N HIS A 165 -32.67 -48.12 33.08
CA HIS A 165 -33.71 -49.12 33.37
C HIS A 165 -33.36 -49.96 34.62
N TYR A 166 -32.10 -50.40 34.76
CA TYR A 166 -31.63 -51.15 35.92
C TYR A 166 -31.72 -50.33 37.23
N LEU A 167 -31.30 -49.06 37.19
CA LEU A 167 -31.45 -48.13 38.31
C LEU A 167 -32.92 -47.87 38.68
N SER A 168 -33.83 -47.81 37.69
CA SER A 168 -35.27 -47.69 37.91
C SER A 168 -35.85 -48.93 38.59
N GLY A 169 -35.41 -50.13 38.20
CA GLY A 169 -35.76 -51.39 38.86
C GLY A 169 -35.30 -51.42 40.32
N ASN A 170 -34.02 -51.12 40.57
CA ASN A 170 -33.45 -51.09 41.92
C ASN A 170 -34.14 -50.05 42.81
N LYS A 171 -34.47 -48.85 42.28
CA LYS A 171 -35.21 -47.83 43.03
C LYS A 171 -36.59 -48.31 43.47
N LYS A 172 -37.31 -49.06 42.63
CA LYS A 172 -38.59 -49.69 43.00
C LYS A 172 -38.40 -50.77 44.07
N SER A 173 -37.35 -51.57 43.98
CA SER A 173 -37.02 -52.61 44.97
C SER A 173 -36.72 -52.01 46.35
N VAL A 174 -35.88 -50.97 46.41
CA VAL A 174 -35.58 -50.24 47.66
C VAL A 174 -36.86 -49.63 48.25
N GLN A 175 -37.70 -49.01 47.43
CA GLN A 175 -38.95 -48.40 47.88
C GLN A 175 -40.02 -49.43 48.35
N MET A 176 -39.87 -50.71 48.01
CA MET A 176 -40.66 -51.80 48.61
C MET A 176 -40.07 -52.21 49.97
N GLN A 177 -38.74 -52.40 50.04
CA GLN A 177 -38.05 -52.76 51.28
C GLN A 177 -38.19 -51.68 52.38
N GLU A 178 -38.18 -50.40 52.01
CA GLU A 178 -38.46 -49.29 52.93
C GLU A 178 -39.86 -49.40 53.55
N LYS A 179 -40.88 -49.78 52.77
CA LYS A 179 -42.25 -49.98 53.26
C LYS A 179 -42.37 -51.19 54.18
N GLU A 180 -41.75 -52.32 53.82
CA GLU A 180 -41.71 -53.53 54.65
C GLU A 180 -41.04 -53.22 56.01
N VAL A 181 -39.94 -52.48 56.00
CA VAL A 181 -39.26 -52.00 57.21
C VAL A 181 -40.16 -51.08 58.04
N ASP A 182 -40.93 -50.18 57.43
CA ASP A 182 -41.87 -49.29 58.14
C ASP A 182 -43.18 -49.98 58.58
N GLU A 183 -43.55 -51.12 57.99
CA GLU A 183 -44.59 -52.04 58.50
C GLU A 183 -44.10 -52.75 59.76
N LEU A 184 -42.92 -53.40 59.68
CA LEU A 184 -42.29 -54.12 60.79
C LEU A 184 -42.00 -53.21 61.99
N LYS A 185 -41.56 -51.96 61.76
CA LYS A 185 -41.41 -50.96 62.84
C LYS A 185 -42.72 -50.71 63.59
N ARG A 186 -43.85 -50.59 62.87
CA ARG A 186 -45.17 -50.35 63.47
C ARG A 186 -45.64 -51.54 64.29
N GLU A 187 -45.40 -52.76 63.80
CA GLU A 187 -45.74 -54.00 64.52
C GLU A 187 -44.89 -54.16 65.80
N ILE A 188 -43.57 -53.93 65.73
CA ILE A 188 -42.68 -53.93 66.90
C ILE A 188 -43.10 -52.87 67.92
N LEU A 189 -43.50 -51.67 67.48
CA LEU A 189 -43.90 -50.60 68.39
C LEU A 189 -45.18 -50.96 69.15
N LYS A 190 -46.17 -51.53 68.45
CA LYS A 190 -47.41 -52.05 69.07
C LYS A 190 -47.13 -53.18 70.08
N LEU A 191 -46.30 -54.16 69.71
CA LEU A 191 -45.93 -55.26 70.62
C LEU A 191 -45.23 -54.77 71.89
N ASN A 192 -44.46 -53.67 71.81
CA ASN A 192 -43.85 -53.04 72.98
C ASN A 192 -44.88 -52.33 73.88
N GLU A 193 -45.91 -51.70 73.30
CA GLU A 193 -47.03 -51.10 74.07
C GLU A 193 -47.88 -52.18 74.77
N ASP A 194 -48.22 -53.26 74.05
CA ASP A 194 -48.94 -54.42 74.60
C ASP A 194 -48.13 -55.08 75.75
N ALA A 195 -46.82 -55.27 75.58
CA ALA A 195 -45.93 -55.78 76.62
C ALA A 195 -45.80 -54.82 77.82
N ALA A 196 -45.70 -53.51 77.59
CA ALA A 196 -45.61 -52.51 78.65
C ALA A 196 -46.88 -52.48 79.52
N SER A 197 -48.07 -52.54 78.88
CA SER A 197 -49.35 -52.61 79.60
C SER A 197 -49.48 -53.89 80.44
N THR A 198 -48.99 -55.02 79.92
CA THR A 198 -48.96 -56.31 80.62
C THR A 198 -48.00 -56.28 81.82
N ILE A 199 -46.83 -55.65 81.69
CA ILE A 199 -45.91 -55.43 82.81
C ILE A 199 -46.53 -54.51 83.87
N GLN A 200 -47.30 -53.51 83.46
CA GLN A 200 -47.95 -52.56 84.37
C GLN A 200 -49.10 -53.21 85.17
N SER A 201 -49.91 -54.07 84.55
CA SER A 201 -50.97 -54.83 85.25
C SER A 201 -50.39 -55.87 86.21
N LEU A 202 -49.33 -56.59 85.82
CA LEU A 202 -48.60 -57.51 86.70
C LEU A 202 -47.97 -56.79 87.91
N ARG A 203 -47.42 -55.58 87.72
CA ARG A 203 -46.93 -54.74 88.84
C ARG A 203 -48.05 -54.34 89.80
N ALA A 204 -49.20 -53.92 89.29
CA ALA A 204 -50.36 -53.60 90.13
C ALA A 204 -50.79 -54.82 90.97
N ARG A 205 -50.92 -55.99 90.33
CA ARG A 205 -51.29 -57.24 90.99
C ARG A 205 -50.30 -57.69 92.07
N ASN A 206 -49.00 -57.46 91.84
CA ASN A 206 -47.96 -57.79 92.83
C ASN A 206 -47.99 -56.83 94.04
N ASN A 207 -48.37 -55.56 93.85
CA ASN A 207 -48.56 -54.61 94.94
C ASN A 207 -49.77 -54.97 95.81
N GLU A 208 -50.89 -55.40 95.21
CA GLU A 208 -52.07 -55.91 95.94
C GLU A 208 -51.70 -57.08 96.86
N LEU A 209 -51.01 -58.09 96.33
CA LEU A 209 -50.55 -59.26 97.08
C LEU A 209 -49.54 -58.89 98.19
N SER A 210 -48.75 -57.83 98.00
CA SER A 210 -47.84 -57.33 99.04
C SER A 210 -48.61 -56.68 100.21
N LEU A 211 -49.66 -55.91 99.92
CA LEU A 211 -50.54 -55.31 100.94
C LEU A 211 -51.33 -56.37 101.71
N GLU A 212 -51.87 -57.38 101.01
CA GLU A 212 -52.54 -58.53 101.63
C GLU A 212 -51.60 -59.31 102.57
N LYS A 213 -50.35 -59.51 102.15
CA LYS A 213 -49.29 -60.12 102.98
C LYS A 213 -48.91 -59.27 104.20
N GLU A 214 -48.92 -57.95 104.11
CA GLU A 214 -48.70 -57.07 105.26
C GLU A 214 -49.87 -57.12 106.25
N LEU A 215 -51.12 -57.16 105.76
CA LEU A 215 -52.32 -57.31 106.58
C LEU A 215 -52.29 -58.64 107.36
N LEU A 216 -52.05 -59.76 106.68
CA LEU A 216 -51.92 -61.09 107.28
C LEU A 216 -50.77 -61.18 108.31
N ASN A 217 -49.64 -60.50 108.08
CA ASN A 217 -48.58 -60.39 109.08
C ASN A 217 -49.02 -59.58 110.32
N GLY A 218 -49.84 -58.54 110.14
CA GLY A 218 -50.45 -57.79 111.23
C GLY A 218 -51.37 -58.68 112.06
N GLU A 219 -52.30 -59.39 111.43
CA GLU A 219 -53.22 -60.32 112.09
C GLU A 219 -52.46 -61.43 112.84
N LEU A 220 -51.49 -62.08 112.18
CA LEU A 220 -50.65 -63.13 112.76
C LEU A 220 -49.82 -62.62 113.94
N LYS A 221 -49.43 -61.33 113.94
CA LYS A 221 -48.81 -60.69 115.10
C LYS A 221 -49.79 -60.50 116.24
N THR A 222 -51.01 -60.00 116.00
CA THR A 222 -52.03 -59.89 117.07
C THR A 222 -52.45 -61.25 117.64
N LEU A 223 -52.41 -62.33 116.83
CA LEU A 223 -52.61 -63.70 117.30
C LEU A 223 -51.45 -64.19 118.17
N LYS A 224 -50.20 -63.87 117.81
CA LYS A 224 -49.03 -64.13 118.68
C LYS A 224 -49.09 -63.35 119.99
N ASP A 225 -49.51 -62.08 119.97
CA ASP A 225 -49.63 -61.27 121.19
C ASP A 225 -50.76 -61.79 122.11
N LYS A 226 -51.87 -62.29 121.54
CA LYS A 226 -52.94 -63.00 122.28
C LYS A 226 -52.48 -64.36 122.83
N LEU A 227 -51.72 -65.13 122.06
CA LEU A 227 -51.11 -66.39 122.51
C LEU A 227 -50.16 -66.12 123.69
N LEU A 228 -49.30 -65.11 123.57
CA LEU A 228 -48.35 -64.71 124.60
C LEU A 228 -49.04 -64.16 125.86
N TYR A 229 -50.24 -63.58 125.75
CA TYR A 229 -51.09 -63.23 126.88
C TYR A 229 -51.63 -64.48 127.62
N GLU A 230 -52.16 -65.47 126.90
CA GLU A 230 -52.59 -66.74 127.52
C GLU A 230 -51.39 -67.57 128.02
N GLU A 231 -50.20 -67.51 127.39
CA GLU A 231 -48.96 -68.08 127.93
C GLU A 231 -48.49 -67.41 129.22
N ARG A 232 -48.70 -66.09 129.39
CA ARG A 232 -48.44 -65.39 130.65
C ARG A 232 -49.40 -65.82 131.74
N LYS A 233 -50.68 -65.95 131.40
CA LYS A 233 -51.74 -66.44 132.28
C LYS A 233 -51.54 -67.90 132.68
N ARG A 234 -51.03 -68.75 131.76
CA ARG A 234 -50.55 -70.10 132.08
C ARG A 234 -49.33 -70.06 132.99
N ARG A 235 -48.37 -69.17 132.71
CA ARG A 235 -47.22 -68.94 133.60
C ARG A 235 -47.64 -68.58 135.01
N CYS A 236 -48.58 -67.67 135.23
CA CYS A 236 -49.06 -67.36 136.59
C CYS A 236 -49.56 -68.60 137.38
N LEU A 237 -50.09 -69.62 136.70
CA LEU A 237 -50.51 -70.90 137.31
C LEU A 237 -49.35 -71.90 137.45
N GLU A 238 -48.32 -71.81 136.62
CA GLU A 238 -47.09 -72.59 136.74
C GLU A 238 -46.12 -71.98 137.76
N ASP A 239 -46.16 -70.67 137.98
CA ASP A 239 -45.38 -69.92 138.96
C ASP A 239 -45.88 -70.20 140.39
N GLU A 240 -47.19 -70.39 140.61
CA GLU A 240 -47.73 -70.95 141.88
C GLU A 240 -47.18 -72.37 142.16
N ILE A 241 -46.89 -73.16 141.12
CA ILE A 241 -46.32 -74.51 141.23
C ILE A 241 -44.80 -74.47 141.43
N ILE A 242 -44.12 -73.41 140.97
CA ILE A 242 -42.66 -73.25 141.05
C ILE A 242 -42.22 -72.51 142.33
N ILE A 243 -43.03 -71.61 142.90
CA ILE A 243 -42.75 -70.98 144.20
C ILE A 243 -42.76 -72.02 145.35
N LEU A 244 -43.47 -73.14 145.18
CA LEU A 244 -43.38 -74.32 146.05
C LEU A 244 -42.16 -75.22 145.77
N LYS A 245 -41.25 -74.83 144.87
CA LYS A 245 -40.20 -75.71 144.31
C LYS A 245 -38.83 -75.05 144.12
N ASN A 246 -38.37 -74.44 145.20
CA ASN A 246 -37.07 -73.76 145.39
C ASN A 246 -37.02 -72.36 144.71
N ALA A 247 -36.47 -71.30 145.31
CA ALA A 247 -35.49 -71.17 146.40
C ALA A 247 -34.09 -71.72 146.05
N LEU A 248 -33.59 -71.42 144.84
CA LEU A 248 -32.18 -71.57 144.43
C LEU A 248 -31.92 -70.75 143.14
N ASN A 249 -31.32 -69.56 143.28
CA ASN A 249 -30.49 -68.81 142.30
C ASN A 249 -31.12 -68.42 140.93
N ASP A 250 -30.69 -67.41 140.18
CA ASP A 250 -30.13 -66.05 140.37
C ASP A 250 -29.73 -65.58 138.95
N ASP A 251 -30.08 -64.34 138.59
CA ASP A 251 -29.34 -63.37 137.74
C ASP A 251 -28.85 -63.61 136.27
N ASN A 252 -29.24 -62.63 135.42
CA ASN A 252 -28.42 -61.84 134.45
C ASN A 252 -27.79 -62.49 133.17
N ALA A 253 -27.49 -61.77 132.06
CA ALA A 253 -27.89 -60.44 131.53
C ALA A 253 -27.44 -60.19 130.04
N GLU A 254 -28.11 -59.24 129.34
CA GLU A 254 -27.65 -58.34 128.21
C GLU A 254 -27.17 -58.91 126.83
N TYR A 255 -27.14 -58.20 125.66
CA TYR A 255 -27.18 -56.74 125.34
C TYR A 255 -27.99 -56.31 124.03
N GLU A 256 -27.37 -55.72 122.97
CA GLU A 256 -28.00 -54.86 121.90
C GLU A 256 -27.74 -55.29 120.40
N SER A 257 -27.62 -54.54 119.25
CA SER A 257 -27.31 -53.12 118.91
C SER A 257 -27.80 -52.55 117.51
N LYS A 258 -26.98 -51.77 116.76
CA LYS A 258 -27.36 -50.66 115.78
C LYS A 258 -26.56 -50.66 114.43
N ARG A 259 -26.69 -49.69 113.47
CA ARG A 259 -27.81 -49.39 112.51
C ARG A 259 -27.39 -48.65 111.16
N PRO A 260 -27.60 -47.32 110.81
CA PRO A 260 -28.08 -46.99 109.42
C PRO A 260 -27.67 -45.63 108.68
N TYR A 261 -28.12 -45.44 107.39
CA TYR A 261 -28.46 -44.17 106.59
C TYR A 261 -27.38 -43.09 106.21
N LYS A 262 -27.58 -42.05 105.32
CA LYS A 262 -28.29 -41.76 104.01
C LYS A 262 -27.94 -40.30 103.45
N GLY A 263 -28.11 -39.95 102.14
CA GLY A 263 -27.94 -38.55 101.59
C GLY A 263 -28.40 -38.26 100.11
N ASP A 264 -28.34 -36.99 99.60
CA ASP A 264 -29.08 -36.43 98.38
C ASP A 264 -28.35 -35.38 97.42
N ALA A 265 -28.84 -35.25 96.15
CA ALA A 265 -29.19 -34.05 95.26
C ALA A 265 -28.28 -32.95 94.54
N THR A 266 -28.56 -32.70 93.22
CA THR A 266 -28.77 -31.43 92.36
C THR A 266 -27.73 -30.40 91.72
N THR A 267 -28.04 -29.95 90.45
CA THR A 267 -27.92 -28.56 89.75
C THR A 267 -26.84 -28.10 88.67
N ARG A 268 -26.92 -26.85 88.07
CA ARG A 268 -26.46 -26.36 86.68
C ARG A 268 -25.65 -25.00 86.57
N SER A 269 -24.99 -24.59 85.42
CA SER A 269 -24.80 -23.16 84.88
C SER A 269 -24.17 -22.92 83.43
N MET A 270 -23.76 -21.66 83.04
CA MET A 270 -23.62 -20.99 81.66
C MET A 270 -22.29 -20.12 81.39
N LEU A 271 -21.90 -19.29 80.34
CA LEU A 271 -22.28 -18.79 78.94
C LEU A 271 -21.14 -17.92 78.20
N SER A 272 -21.35 -17.28 76.99
CA SER A 272 -20.65 -16.11 76.28
C SER A 272 -19.52 -16.32 75.18
N LEU A 273 -19.01 -15.41 74.27
CA LEU A 273 -19.43 -14.16 73.47
C LEU A 273 -18.29 -13.59 72.48
N GLY A 274 -18.52 -12.75 71.40
CA GLY A 274 -17.45 -12.03 70.57
C GLY A 274 -17.85 -11.18 69.28
N GLY A 275 -17.01 -10.23 68.72
CA GLY A 275 -17.40 -9.14 67.71
C GLY A 275 -16.39 -8.47 66.66
N PRO A 276 -16.65 -7.27 66.01
CA PRO A 276 -16.40 -6.97 64.53
C PRO A 276 -15.85 -5.55 63.99
N ALA A 277 -15.91 -5.27 62.64
CA ALA A 277 -15.82 -3.99 61.79
C ALA A 277 -14.46 -3.56 61.08
N ASN A 278 -14.22 -2.61 60.10
CA ASN A 278 -14.92 -1.54 59.28
C ASN A 278 -14.08 -1.02 57.99
N ILE A 279 -14.59 -0.22 56.99
CA ILE A 279 -13.89 0.22 55.68
C ILE A 279 -14.39 1.52 54.87
N PRO A 280 -13.55 2.35 54.13
CA PRO A 280 -14.01 3.55 53.30
C PRO A 280 -13.26 4.13 52.00
N LYS A 281 -13.99 4.32 50.86
CA LYS A 281 -14.09 5.29 49.66
C LYS A 281 -13.09 6.42 49.11
N SER A 282 -13.03 6.64 47.73
CA SER A 282 -13.37 7.90 46.91
C SER A 282 -12.41 8.72 45.91
N ASN A 283 -12.75 8.77 44.59
CA ASN A 283 -12.78 9.82 43.46
C ASN A 283 -11.72 10.91 43.02
N ARG A 284 -11.52 11.10 41.66
CA ARG A 284 -11.43 12.33 40.74
C ARG A 284 -10.80 11.96 39.34
N SER A 285 -10.89 12.59 38.11
CA SER A 285 -11.47 13.78 37.38
C SER A 285 -10.57 15.05 37.13
N ARG A 286 -10.52 15.82 35.99
CA ARG A 286 -11.04 15.80 34.56
C ARG A 286 -10.54 17.03 33.71
N GLU A 287 -10.20 16.96 32.39
CA GLU A 287 -9.89 18.17 31.52
C GLU A 287 -10.08 18.09 29.97
N THR A 288 -9.83 19.17 29.16
CA THR A 288 -10.25 19.32 27.72
C THR A 288 -9.61 20.50 26.90
N ILE A 289 -9.60 20.41 25.54
CA ILE A 289 -9.49 21.48 24.47
C ILE A 289 -8.11 21.98 23.98
N SER A 290 -7.91 21.91 22.64
CA SER A 290 -7.23 22.90 21.78
C SER A 290 -7.77 22.81 20.31
N GLY A 291 -7.36 23.70 19.38
CA GLY A 291 -8.23 24.23 18.31
C GLY A 291 -8.02 23.90 16.81
N GLN A 292 -6.81 23.97 16.23
CA GLN A 292 -6.65 24.02 14.74
C GLN A 292 -5.43 23.31 14.11
N LYS A 293 -4.28 23.16 14.77
CA LYS A 293 -3.37 22.02 14.42
C LYS A 293 -4.02 20.70 14.85
N ASP A 294 -4.78 20.84 15.92
CA ASP A 294 -5.56 19.88 16.66
C ASP A 294 -6.63 19.22 15.81
N THR A 295 -7.08 19.79 14.68
CA THR A 295 -8.06 19.10 13.81
C THR A 295 -7.47 17.80 13.24
N ILE A 296 -6.18 17.79 12.90
CA ILE A 296 -5.50 16.57 12.39
C ILE A 296 -5.19 15.62 13.56
N SER A 297 -4.70 16.12 14.70
CA SER A 297 -4.48 15.29 15.89
C SER A 297 -5.78 14.68 16.43
N LYS A 298 -6.89 15.40 16.43
CA LYS A 298 -8.22 14.91 16.82
C LYS A 298 -8.80 13.88 15.87
N ILE A 299 -8.46 13.92 14.59
CA ILE A 299 -8.82 12.82 13.69
C ILE A 299 -8.10 11.53 14.14
N PHE A 300 -6.86 11.61 14.65
CA PHE A 300 -6.17 10.49 15.29
C PHE A 300 -6.67 10.14 16.72
N GLU A 301 -7.16 11.11 17.50
CA GLU A 301 -7.51 10.92 18.93
C GLU A 301 -9.02 10.70 19.20
N GLU A 302 -9.91 11.39 18.46
CA GLU A 302 -11.37 11.33 18.61
C GLU A 302 -12.02 10.30 17.66
N VAL A 303 -11.46 10.11 16.46
CA VAL A 303 -11.94 9.10 15.48
C VAL A 303 -11.06 7.86 15.47
N GLY A 304 -9.73 8.03 15.54
CA GLY A 304 -8.76 6.95 15.45
C GLY A 304 -8.41 6.60 14.00
N LEU A 305 -7.11 6.57 13.66
CA LEU A 305 -6.64 6.23 12.31
C LEU A 305 -7.10 4.83 11.90
N SER A 306 -6.96 3.82 12.77
CA SER A 306 -7.53 2.47 12.60
C SER A 306 -8.98 2.43 12.10
N ASN A 307 -9.87 3.31 12.58
CA ASN A 307 -11.26 3.38 12.11
C ASN A 307 -11.38 3.98 10.70
N ILE A 308 -10.53 4.95 10.35
CA ILE A 308 -10.45 5.52 8.99
C ILE A 308 -9.88 4.48 8.01
N LEU A 309 -8.89 3.70 8.45
CA LEU A 309 -8.33 2.58 7.69
C LEU A 309 -9.33 1.41 7.54
N ALA A 310 -10.31 1.29 8.43
CA ALA A 310 -11.44 0.37 8.26
C ALA A 310 -12.43 0.87 7.18
N LEU A 311 -12.70 2.19 7.11
CA LEU A 311 -13.57 2.78 6.07
C LEU A 311 -12.99 2.65 4.64
N LEU A 312 -11.67 2.47 4.49
CA LEU A 312 -11.05 2.08 3.22
C LEU A 312 -11.57 0.73 2.68
N LYS A 313 -12.21 -0.09 3.51
CA LYS A 313 -12.78 -1.40 3.14
C LYS A 313 -14.31 -1.37 3.05
N SER A 314 -14.88 -0.18 2.94
CA SER A 314 -16.30 0.04 2.67
C SER A 314 -16.72 -0.56 1.32
N GLU A 315 -17.88 -1.21 1.30
CA GLU A 315 -18.57 -1.62 0.06
C GLU A 315 -19.22 -0.42 -0.67
N ASP A 316 -19.56 0.64 0.07
CA ASP A 316 -19.96 1.92 -0.49
C ASP A 316 -18.72 2.64 -1.06
N LEU A 317 -18.73 2.86 -2.37
CA LEU A 317 -17.65 3.48 -3.15
C LEU A 317 -17.44 4.95 -2.79
N ASP A 318 -18.48 5.71 -2.49
CA ASP A 318 -18.33 7.12 -2.11
C ASP A 318 -17.69 7.24 -0.73
N VAL A 319 -18.09 6.40 0.24
CA VAL A 319 -17.42 6.29 1.54
C VAL A 319 -15.96 5.89 1.38
N GLN A 320 -15.68 4.90 0.51
CA GLN A 320 -14.32 4.44 0.23
C GLN A 320 -13.44 5.55 -0.38
N ILE A 321 -13.95 6.26 -1.41
CA ILE A 321 -13.28 7.41 -2.04
C ILE A 321 -13.00 8.51 -1.01
N HIS A 322 -13.96 8.81 -0.12
CA HIS A 322 -13.78 9.85 0.90
C HIS A 322 -12.82 9.42 2.02
N ALA A 323 -12.82 8.15 2.42
CA ALA A 323 -11.82 7.61 3.34
C ALA A 323 -10.40 7.71 2.77
N VAL A 324 -10.18 7.36 1.49
CA VAL A 324 -8.87 7.52 0.85
C VAL A 324 -8.47 9.00 0.75
N LYS A 325 -9.39 9.92 0.43
CA LYS A 325 -9.12 11.38 0.45
C LYS A 325 -8.65 11.85 1.84
N VAL A 326 -9.27 11.36 2.92
CA VAL A 326 -8.85 11.68 4.29
C VAL A 326 -7.44 11.14 4.55
N VAL A 327 -7.15 9.87 4.22
CA VAL A 327 -5.81 9.29 4.38
C VAL A 327 -4.76 10.03 3.54
N ALA A 328 -5.07 10.45 2.32
CA ALA A 328 -4.19 11.24 1.48
C ALA A 328 -3.84 12.60 2.12
N ASN A 329 -4.84 13.28 2.71
CA ASN A 329 -4.64 14.54 3.43
C ASN A 329 -3.84 14.34 4.72
N LEU A 330 -4.12 13.27 5.49
CA LEU A 330 -3.34 12.94 6.69
C LEU A 330 -1.87 12.65 6.34
N ALA A 331 -1.62 11.92 5.25
CA ALA A 331 -0.27 11.60 4.76
C ALA A 331 0.50 12.82 4.21
N ALA A 332 -0.16 13.95 3.93
CA ALA A 332 0.53 15.18 3.51
C ALA A 332 1.39 15.80 4.64
N GLU A 333 1.08 15.46 5.90
CA GLU A 333 1.86 15.88 7.06
C GLU A 333 2.93 14.84 7.41
N ASP A 334 4.21 15.22 7.40
CA ASP A 334 5.35 14.30 7.60
C ASP A 334 5.26 13.48 8.90
N VAL A 335 4.71 14.06 9.97
CA VAL A 335 4.52 13.41 11.28
C VAL A 335 3.53 12.23 11.28
N ASN A 336 2.70 12.12 10.24
CA ASN A 336 1.73 11.04 10.09
C ASN A 336 2.22 9.95 9.13
N GLN A 337 3.20 10.25 8.27
CA GLN A 337 3.57 9.38 7.15
C GLN A 337 4.06 8.00 7.61
N GLU A 338 4.88 7.90 8.65
CA GLU A 338 5.32 6.60 9.18
C GLU A 338 4.17 5.87 9.91
N ARG A 339 3.41 6.58 10.76
CA ARG A 339 2.26 6.04 11.50
C ARG A 339 1.19 5.41 10.60
N ILE A 340 0.92 6.01 9.44
CA ILE A 340 -0.03 5.47 8.45
C ILE A 340 0.45 4.14 7.85
N VAL A 341 1.77 3.93 7.78
CA VAL A 341 2.33 2.64 7.34
C VAL A 341 2.36 1.63 8.49
N GLU A 342 2.66 2.07 9.72
CA GLU A 342 2.64 1.23 10.92
C GLU A 342 1.24 0.66 11.22
N GLU A 343 0.17 1.45 11.08
CA GLU A 343 -1.22 1.00 11.24
C GLU A 343 -1.76 0.21 10.02
N GLY A 344 -0.91 -0.15 9.05
CA GLY A 344 -1.28 -1.00 7.89
C GLY A 344 -2.04 -0.26 6.77
N GLY A 345 -2.00 1.07 6.77
CA GLY A 345 -2.63 1.89 5.74
C GLY A 345 -2.00 1.71 4.35
N LEU A 346 -0.68 1.51 4.27
CA LEU A 346 0.00 1.23 2.99
C LEU A 346 -0.52 -0.04 2.33
N ASP A 347 -0.67 -1.14 3.07
CA ASP A 347 -1.20 -2.41 2.54
C ASP A 347 -2.62 -2.26 2.03
N THR A 348 -3.44 -1.49 2.76
CA THR A 348 -4.84 -1.24 2.38
C THR A 348 -4.93 -0.33 1.14
N LEU A 349 -4.06 0.69 1.02
CA LEU A 349 -3.95 1.52 -0.18
C LEU A 349 -3.42 0.73 -1.40
N LEU A 350 -2.42 -0.14 -1.22
CA LEU A 350 -1.92 -0.98 -2.31
C LEU A 350 -2.98 -1.99 -2.77
N LEU A 351 -3.74 -2.59 -1.84
CA LEU A 351 -4.86 -3.47 -2.20
C LEU A 351 -5.92 -2.71 -3.02
N LEU A 352 -6.34 -1.51 -2.60
CA LEU A 352 -7.29 -0.68 -3.35
C LEU A 352 -6.80 -0.28 -4.74
N LEU A 353 -5.48 -0.06 -4.91
CA LEU A 353 -4.86 0.23 -6.20
C LEU A 353 -4.74 -1.01 -7.11
N GLU A 354 -4.93 -2.22 -6.58
CA GLU A 354 -4.89 -3.49 -7.32
C GLU A 354 -6.28 -4.07 -7.59
N SER A 355 -7.23 -3.90 -6.66
CA SER A 355 -8.56 -4.53 -6.72
C SER A 355 -9.67 -3.63 -7.26
N SER A 356 -9.42 -2.34 -7.49
CA SER A 356 -10.43 -1.41 -8.01
C SER A 356 -10.35 -1.27 -9.52
N GLU A 357 -11.46 -0.90 -10.13
CA GLU A 357 -11.52 -0.44 -11.54
C GLU A 357 -11.85 1.06 -11.62
N ASP A 358 -12.21 1.70 -10.50
CA ASP A 358 -12.62 3.11 -10.49
C ASP A 358 -11.42 4.07 -10.58
N VAL A 359 -11.49 4.98 -11.56
CA VAL A 359 -10.46 5.98 -11.84
C VAL A 359 -10.32 6.98 -10.68
N ASN A 360 -11.39 7.25 -9.92
CA ASN A 360 -11.31 8.15 -8.77
C ASN A 360 -10.51 7.51 -7.62
N ILE A 361 -10.80 6.24 -7.28
CA ILE A 361 -10.02 5.41 -6.34
C ILE A 361 -8.57 5.36 -6.77
N HIS A 362 -8.26 4.99 -8.02
CA HIS A 362 -6.89 4.97 -8.54
C HIS A 362 -6.17 6.32 -8.32
N ARG A 363 -6.84 7.43 -8.64
CA ARG A 363 -6.31 8.78 -8.46
C ARG A 363 -6.02 9.14 -7.01
N VAL A 364 -7.00 8.97 -6.11
CA VAL A 364 -6.82 9.38 -4.70
C VAL A 364 -5.87 8.45 -3.95
N THR A 365 -5.84 7.16 -4.32
CA THR A 365 -4.94 6.16 -3.74
C THR A 365 -3.50 6.38 -4.19
N ALA A 366 -3.26 6.65 -5.49
CA ALA A 366 -1.95 7.06 -5.97
C ALA A 366 -1.48 8.39 -5.33
N GLY A 367 -2.40 9.31 -5.04
CA GLY A 367 -2.12 10.55 -4.30
C GLY A 367 -1.67 10.29 -2.86
N ALA A 368 -2.37 9.41 -2.13
CA ALA A 368 -1.96 8.99 -0.79
C ALA A 368 -0.58 8.32 -0.79
N ILE A 369 -0.33 7.41 -1.73
CA ILE A 369 0.97 6.74 -1.88
C ILE A 369 2.07 7.73 -2.28
N ALA A 370 1.77 8.76 -3.07
CA ALA A 370 2.73 9.82 -3.41
C ALA A 370 3.18 10.60 -2.17
N ASN A 371 2.24 10.95 -1.29
CA ASN A 371 2.53 11.64 -0.03
C ASN A 371 3.32 10.71 0.92
N LEU A 372 2.90 9.46 1.11
CA LEU A 372 3.65 8.47 1.92
C LEU A 372 5.08 8.24 1.41
N ALA A 373 5.31 8.34 0.09
CA ALA A 373 6.63 8.22 -0.53
C ALA A 373 7.57 9.43 -0.31
N MET A 374 7.12 10.51 0.34
CA MET A 374 7.99 11.64 0.69
C MET A 374 8.99 11.27 1.79
N ASN A 375 8.55 10.51 2.80
CA ASN A 375 9.40 9.92 3.84
C ASN A 375 10.28 8.78 3.28
N SER A 376 11.58 8.82 3.60
CA SER A 376 12.58 7.84 3.10
C SER A 376 12.47 6.42 3.69
N SER A 377 11.95 6.28 4.91
CA SER A 377 11.68 5.00 5.56
C SER A 377 10.58 4.26 4.80
N ASN A 378 9.49 4.98 4.47
CA ASN A 378 8.34 4.46 3.75
C ASN A 378 8.68 4.02 2.32
N GLN A 379 9.55 4.73 1.61
CA GLN A 379 9.93 4.39 0.23
C GLN A 379 10.44 2.95 0.09
N GLY A 380 11.20 2.45 1.07
CA GLY A 380 11.68 1.07 1.10
C GLY A 380 10.55 0.05 1.25
N LEU A 381 9.53 0.37 2.05
CA LEU A 381 8.34 -0.47 2.25
C LEU A 381 7.42 -0.46 1.01
N ILE A 382 7.23 0.70 0.38
CA ILE A 382 6.48 0.86 -0.88
C ILE A 382 7.12 0.01 -1.98
N MET A 383 8.45 0.03 -2.13
CA MET A 383 9.16 -0.83 -3.07
C MET A 383 9.09 -2.31 -2.69
N GLY A 384 9.28 -2.65 -1.40
CA GLY A 384 9.25 -4.03 -0.90
C GLY A 384 7.90 -4.72 -1.12
N LYS A 385 6.79 -3.95 -1.05
CA LYS A 385 5.44 -4.43 -1.34
C LYS A 385 5.04 -4.31 -2.82
N GLY A 386 6.00 -3.99 -3.71
CA GLY A 386 5.79 -3.94 -5.16
C GLY A 386 5.00 -2.72 -5.65
N GLY A 387 4.84 -1.68 -4.84
CA GLY A 387 4.00 -0.52 -5.15
C GLY A 387 4.41 0.21 -6.42
N ALA A 388 5.71 0.27 -6.76
CA ALA A 388 6.17 0.84 -8.03
C ALA A 388 5.68 0.05 -9.25
N ARG A 389 5.63 -1.28 -9.17
CA ARG A 389 5.13 -2.15 -10.24
C ARG A 389 3.62 -2.00 -10.41
N LEU A 390 2.89 -1.90 -9.30
CA LEU A 390 1.46 -1.68 -9.32
C LEU A 390 1.11 -0.29 -9.90
N LEU A 391 1.80 0.77 -9.45
CA LEU A 391 1.72 2.11 -10.02
C LEU A 391 2.02 2.12 -11.53
N ALA A 392 3.08 1.42 -11.97
CA ALA A 392 3.42 1.27 -13.38
C ALA A 392 2.32 0.53 -14.18
N ASN A 393 1.75 -0.54 -13.62
CA ASN A 393 0.65 -1.28 -14.23
C ASN A 393 -0.60 -0.40 -14.41
N ILE A 394 -1.00 0.38 -13.40
CA ILE A 394 -2.16 1.28 -13.51
C ILE A 394 -1.88 2.41 -14.51
N ALA A 395 -0.66 2.98 -14.54
CA ALA A 395 -0.28 3.98 -15.55
C ALA A 395 -0.34 3.44 -17.00
N SER A 396 -0.15 2.14 -17.20
CA SER A 396 -0.31 1.50 -18.53
C SER A 396 -1.77 1.23 -18.95
N LYS A 397 -2.73 1.45 -18.05
CA LYS A 397 -4.16 1.14 -18.24
C LYS A 397 -5.10 2.37 -18.18
N THR A 398 -4.59 3.56 -17.88
CA THR A 398 -5.42 4.75 -17.65
C THR A 398 -4.99 5.94 -18.49
N GLU A 399 -5.96 6.63 -19.06
CA GLU A 399 -5.75 7.86 -19.85
C GLU A 399 -5.99 9.14 -19.01
N ASP A 400 -6.51 9.04 -17.77
CA ASP A 400 -6.80 10.21 -16.92
C ASP A 400 -5.50 10.94 -16.52
N PRO A 401 -5.26 12.18 -17.02
CA PRO A 401 -4.04 12.92 -16.70
C PRO A 401 -3.92 13.26 -15.21
N GLN A 402 -5.04 13.34 -14.49
CA GLN A 402 -5.03 13.60 -13.05
C GLN A 402 -4.53 12.37 -12.28
N THR A 403 -4.94 11.16 -12.66
CA THR A 403 -4.39 9.89 -12.15
C THR A 403 -2.92 9.73 -12.52
N LEU A 404 -2.57 9.93 -13.79
CA LEU A 404 -1.17 9.84 -14.25
C LEU A 404 -0.25 10.84 -13.52
N ARG A 405 -0.73 12.06 -13.20
CA ARG A 405 0.05 13.02 -12.39
C ARG A 405 0.33 12.50 -10.97
N MET A 406 -0.63 11.83 -10.33
CA MET A 406 -0.43 11.25 -9.00
C MET A 406 0.55 10.07 -9.04
N ILE A 407 0.42 9.19 -10.04
CA ILE A 407 1.33 8.07 -10.25
C ILE A 407 2.76 8.56 -10.54
N ALA A 408 2.92 9.50 -11.47
CA ALA A 408 4.20 10.14 -11.75
C ALA A 408 4.77 10.84 -10.50
N GLY A 409 3.94 11.47 -9.68
CA GLY A 409 4.33 12.06 -8.41
C GLY A 409 4.91 11.05 -7.41
N ALA A 410 4.27 9.90 -7.24
CA ALA A 410 4.75 8.81 -6.39
C ALA A 410 6.07 8.21 -6.89
N ILE A 411 6.14 7.85 -8.18
CA ILE A 411 7.35 7.28 -8.77
C ILE A 411 8.51 8.30 -8.75
N ALA A 412 8.24 9.59 -8.95
CA ALA A 412 9.23 10.67 -8.85
C ALA A 412 9.76 10.91 -7.44
N ASN A 413 9.00 10.55 -6.39
CA ASN A 413 9.48 10.53 -5.01
C ASN A 413 10.41 9.33 -4.78
N LEU A 414 10.01 8.12 -5.23
CA LEU A 414 10.85 6.90 -5.19
C LEU A 414 12.17 7.06 -5.97
N CYS A 415 12.18 7.82 -7.07
CA CYS A 415 13.39 8.18 -7.82
C CYS A 415 14.45 8.93 -6.98
N GLY A 416 14.05 9.57 -5.87
CA GLY A 416 14.95 10.29 -4.97
C GLY A 416 15.90 9.42 -4.15
N ASN A 417 15.75 8.09 -4.20
CA ASN A 417 16.47 7.16 -3.33
C ASN A 417 17.29 6.14 -4.13
N GLU A 418 18.60 6.36 -4.20
CA GLU A 418 19.57 5.56 -4.98
C GLU A 418 19.47 4.05 -4.70
N LYS A 419 19.26 3.68 -3.42
CA LYS A 419 19.14 2.27 -2.99
C LYS A 419 17.99 1.51 -3.66
N LEU A 420 17.00 2.25 -4.18
CA LEU A 420 15.80 1.69 -4.79
C LEU A 420 15.88 1.64 -6.33
N HIS A 421 16.86 2.31 -6.95
CA HIS A 421 16.93 2.52 -8.41
C HIS A 421 16.92 1.23 -9.24
N VAL A 422 17.65 0.20 -8.80
CA VAL A 422 17.69 -1.11 -9.48
C VAL A 422 16.32 -1.80 -9.45
N THR A 423 15.67 -1.80 -8.29
CA THR A 423 14.31 -2.36 -8.12
C THR A 423 13.28 -1.52 -8.88
N LEU A 424 13.40 -0.19 -8.87
CA LEU A 424 12.51 0.74 -9.58
C LEU A 424 12.56 0.55 -11.10
N LYS A 425 13.74 0.23 -11.66
CA LYS A 425 13.89 -0.21 -13.05
C LYS A 425 13.22 -1.57 -13.29
N LYS A 426 13.51 -2.56 -12.42
CA LYS A 426 12.97 -3.93 -12.54
C LYS A 426 11.44 -3.97 -12.50
N ASP A 427 10.84 -3.14 -11.65
CA ASP A 427 9.39 -2.95 -11.51
C ASP A 427 8.79 -2.04 -12.61
N GLY A 428 9.57 -1.61 -13.60
CA GLY A 428 9.09 -0.86 -14.76
C GLY A 428 8.84 0.63 -14.51
N GLY A 429 9.13 1.16 -13.32
CA GLY A 429 8.82 2.54 -12.94
C GLY A 429 9.46 3.60 -13.86
N ILE A 430 10.69 3.38 -14.33
CA ILE A 430 11.35 4.30 -15.28
C ILE A 430 10.61 4.31 -16.63
N LYS A 431 10.18 3.14 -17.11
CA LYS A 431 9.43 2.99 -18.37
C LYS A 431 8.01 3.55 -18.25
N ALA A 432 7.37 3.42 -17.10
CA ALA A 432 6.08 4.05 -16.81
C ALA A 432 6.19 5.58 -16.83
N LEU A 433 7.22 6.17 -16.19
CA LEU A 433 7.50 7.61 -16.30
C LEU A 433 7.69 8.05 -17.76
N LEU A 434 8.46 7.29 -18.55
CA LEU A 434 8.71 7.63 -19.96
C LEU A 434 7.46 7.48 -20.84
N GLY A 435 6.63 6.46 -20.60
CA GLY A 435 5.35 6.28 -21.28
C GLY A 435 4.35 7.40 -20.97
N MET A 436 4.26 7.82 -19.71
CA MET A 436 3.36 8.90 -19.27
C MET A 436 3.65 10.26 -19.91
N VAL A 437 4.80 10.46 -20.56
CA VAL A 437 5.05 11.64 -21.41
C VAL A 437 4.01 11.75 -22.54
N GLN A 438 3.57 10.61 -23.09
CA GLN A 438 2.75 10.56 -24.31
C GLN A 438 1.35 11.16 -24.12
N CYS A 439 0.85 11.33 -22.89
CA CYS A 439 -0.43 11.99 -22.62
C CYS A 439 -0.38 13.52 -22.85
N GLY A 440 0.80 14.11 -23.08
CA GLY A 440 1.02 15.53 -23.40
C GLY A 440 0.68 16.54 -22.29
N HIS A 441 0.02 16.11 -21.21
CA HIS A 441 -0.47 17.00 -20.16
C HIS A 441 0.68 17.57 -19.31
N SER A 442 0.83 18.90 -19.33
CA SER A 442 1.96 19.63 -18.72
C SER A 442 2.33 19.17 -17.31
N ASP A 443 1.35 19.01 -16.41
CA ASP A 443 1.60 18.59 -15.03
C ASP A 443 2.18 17.17 -14.90
N VAL A 444 1.77 16.25 -15.79
CA VAL A 444 2.26 14.87 -15.80
C VAL A 444 3.72 14.88 -16.24
N VAL A 445 4.01 15.58 -17.33
CA VAL A 445 5.39 15.78 -17.83
C VAL A 445 6.27 16.49 -16.81
N ALA A 446 5.73 17.43 -16.02
CA ALA A 446 6.45 18.08 -14.93
C ALA A 446 6.84 17.09 -13.81
N GLN A 447 5.94 16.19 -13.42
CA GLN A 447 6.26 15.14 -12.44
C GLN A 447 7.24 14.10 -12.99
N VAL A 448 7.08 13.69 -14.26
CA VAL A 448 8.01 12.80 -14.97
C VAL A 448 9.42 13.40 -15.02
N ALA A 449 9.55 14.66 -15.46
CA ALA A 449 10.82 15.36 -15.48
C ALA A 449 11.44 15.48 -14.08
N ARG A 450 10.62 15.77 -13.04
CA ARG A 450 11.07 15.80 -11.65
C ARG A 450 11.62 14.43 -11.21
N GLY A 451 10.99 13.33 -11.61
CA GLY A 451 11.46 11.97 -11.34
C GLY A 451 12.84 11.70 -11.96
N PHE A 452 13.00 11.97 -13.25
CA PHE A 452 14.29 11.79 -13.92
C PHE A 452 15.39 12.73 -13.39
N ALA A 453 15.03 13.96 -12.98
CA ALA A 453 15.96 14.88 -12.33
C ALA A 453 16.42 14.36 -10.96
N ASN A 454 15.50 13.83 -10.15
CA ASN A 454 15.81 13.20 -8.86
C ASN A 454 16.71 11.98 -9.05
N PHE A 455 16.38 11.11 -10.00
CA PHE A 455 17.10 9.87 -10.29
C PHE A 455 18.54 10.16 -10.73
N ALA A 456 18.72 10.97 -11.77
CA ALA A 456 20.05 11.34 -12.28
C ALA A 456 20.90 12.05 -11.21
N LYS A 457 20.30 12.95 -10.42
CA LYS A 457 20.97 13.63 -9.31
C LYS A 457 21.50 12.66 -8.25
N CYS A 458 20.75 11.59 -7.95
CA CYS A 458 21.20 10.58 -7.00
C CYS A 458 22.29 9.68 -7.60
N GLU A 459 22.16 9.22 -8.85
CA GLU A 459 23.25 8.48 -9.52
C GLU A 459 24.55 9.30 -9.65
N SER A 460 24.47 10.62 -9.88
CA SER A 460 25.64 11.51 -9.93
C SER A 460 26.32 11.78 -8.58
N ARG A 461 25.73 11.29 -7.48
CA ARG A 461 26.27 11.40 -6.11
C ARG A 461 26.79 10.07 -5.58
N GLY A 462 26.19 8.96 -5.99
CA GLY A 462 26.69 7.63 -5.71
C GLY A 462 27.99 7.34 -6.46
N HIS A 463 28.84 6.46 -5.90
CA HIS A 463 30.00 5.91 -6.62
C HIS A 463 29.58 4.79 -7.60
N ARG A 464 28.50 5.02 -8.35
CA ARG A 464 27.96 4.08 -9.32
C ARG A 464 28.87 4.04 -10.54
N LYS A 465 29.45 2.87 -10.82
CA LYS A 465 30.10 2.56 -12.10
C LYS A 465 29.09 2.00 -13.09
N GLY A 466 29.33 2.25 -14.37
CA GLY A 466 28.47 1.85 -15.48
C GLY A 466 27.42 2.90 -15.87
N ARG A 467 26.82 2.67 -17.04
CA ARG A 467 25.74 3.46 -17.64
C ARG A 467 24.57 3.66 -16.68
N SER A 468 23.96 4.84 -16.73
CA SER A 468 22.74 5.18 -15.99
C SER A 468 21.54 4.34 -16.46
N LEU A 469 20.71 3.90 -15.52
CA LEU A 469 19.50 3.12 -15.82
C LEU A 469 18.44 3.92 -16.62
N LEU A 470 18.47 5.26 -16.53
CA LEU A 470 17.64 6.14 -17.37
C LEU A 470 18.01 6.02 -18.84
N ILE A 471 19.31 5.93 -19.14
CA ILE A 471 19.84 5.87 -20.50
C ILE A 471 19.68 4.46 -21.07
N GLU A 472 19.75 3.41 -20.24
CA GLU A 472 19.35 2.05 -20.63
C GLU A 472 17.86 1.94 -21.00
N ASP A 473 16.97 2.61 -20.26
CA ASP A 473 15.51 2.61 -20.53
C ASP A 473 15.08 3.70 -21.53
N GLY A 474 16.02 4.31 -22.25
CA GLY A 474 15.76 5.18 -23.40
C GLY A 474 15.42 6.64 -23.10
N VAL A 475 15.40 7.05 -21.83
CA VAL A 475 14.96 8.39 -21.38
C VAL A 475 15.82 9.52 -21.97
N LEU A 476 17.10 9.26 -22.27
CA LEU A 476 18.03 10.23 -22.85
C LEU A 476 17.53 10.81 -24.18
N ASN A 477 16.96 9.97 -25.06
CA ASN A 477 16.48 10.43 -26.38
C ASN A 477 15.33 11.43 -26.24
N TRP A 478 14.44 11.23 -25.27
CA TRP A 478 13.37 12.18 -24.97
C TRP A 478 13.92 13.51 -24.43
N MET A 479 14.87 13.45 -23.49
CA MET A 479 15.46 14.67 -22.91
C MET A 479 16.23 15.50 -23.94
N ALA A 480 16.94 14.85 -24.88
CA ALA A 480 17.66 15.51 -25.96
C ALA A 480 16.75 16.16 -27.02
N THR A 481 15.47 15.76 -27.10
CA THR A 481 14.50 16.30 -28.08
C THR A 481 13.49 17.29 -27.49
N SER A 482 13.23 17.24 -26.19
CA SER A 482 12.04 17.88 -25.58
C SER A 482 12.35 18.93 -24.51
N SER A 483 13.60 19.35 -24.38
CA SER A 483 14.05 20.44 -23.50
C SER A 483 13.31 21.77 -23.76
N ALA A 484 13.38 22.25 -25.00
CA ALA A 484 12.90 23.56 -25.41
C ALA A 484 11.36 23.65 -25.51
N THR A 485 10.66 22.52 -25.63
CA THR A 485 9.22 22.47 -25.93
C THR A 485 8.32 22.69 -24.71
N PHE A 486 8.84 22.57 -23.49
CA PHE A 486 8.03 22.67 -22.26
C PHE A 486 8.24 23.97 -21.48
N SER A 487 7.37 24.17 -20.47
CA SER A 487 7.41 25.30 -19.52
C SER A 487 8.78 25.43 -18.85
N ALA A 488 9.13 26.64 -18.38
CA ALA A 488 10.40 26.87 -17.69
C ALA A 488 10.61 25.98 -16.44
N SER A 489 9.54 25.58 -15.76
CA SER A 489 9.60 24.69 -14.60
C SER A 489 9.91 23.25 -15.02
N THR A 490 9.20 22.72 -16.01
CA THR A 490 9.42 21.37 -16.58
C THR A 490 10.81 21.28 -17.21
N ARG A 491 11.18 22.29 -18.03
CA ARG A 491 12.48 22.41 -18.69
C ARG A 491 13.63 22.33 -17.70
N ARG A 492 13.59 23.11 -16.61
CA ARG A 492 14.60 23.08 -15.54
C ARG A 492 14.88 21.65 -15.05
N HIS A 493 13.86 20.82 -14.90
CA HIS A 493 14.06 19.43 -14.46
C HIS A 493 14.73 18.56 -15.54
N ILE A 494 14.38 18.73 -16.82
CA ILE A 494 15.05 18.07 -17.96
C ILE A 494 16.52 18.50 -18.04
N GLU A 495 16.78 19.81 -18.00
CA GLU A 495 18.13 20.38 -18.07
C GLU A 495 19.01 19.88 -16.90
N LEU A 496 18.49 19.87 -15.67
CA LEU A 496 19.19 19.32 -14.51
C LEU A 496 19.44 17.81 -14.64
N SER A 497 18.48 17.03 -15.14
CA SER A 497 18.66 15.59 -15.35
C SER A 497 19.79 15.31 -16.33
N LEU A 498 19.82 16.00 -17.47
CA LEU A 498 20.88 15.85 -18.47
C LEU A 498 22.25 16.27 -17.92
N CYS A 499 22.33 17.39 -17.20
CA CYS A 499 23.58 17.84 -16.56
C CYS A 499 24.08 16.91 -15.44
N HIS A 500 23.19 16.20 -14.75
CA HIS A 500 23.56 15.16 -13.79
C HIS A 500 24.03 13.87 -14.48
N LEU A 501 23.41 13.46 -15.59
CA LEU A 501 23.87 12.32 -16.39
C LEU A 501 25.23 12.57 -17.05
N ALA A 502 25.49 13.80 -17.51
CA ALA A 502 26.73 14.18 -18.16
C ALA A 502 27.97 14.20 -17.25
N GLN A 503 27.79 14.10 -15.92
CA GLN A 503 28.89 14.00 -14.94
C GLN A 503 29.39 12.56 -14.72
N ASN A 504 28.77 11.56 -15.34
CA ASN A 504 29.28 10.18 -15.35
C ASN A 504 29.85 9.85 -16.73
N GLU A 505 31.15 9.56 -16.79
CA GLU A 505 31.91 9.24 -18.00
C GLU A 505 31.36 7.99 -18.73
N ASP A 506 30.76 7.03 -18.03
CA ASP A 506 30.14 5.85 -18.66
C ASP A 506 28.90 6.20 -19.52
N ASN A 507 28.36 7.41 -19.39
CA ASN A 507 27.23 7.89 -20.20
C ASN A 507 27.66 8.63 -21.48
N THR A 508 28.93 9.05 -21.58
CA THR A 508 29.44 10.00 -22.57
C THR A 508 29.12 9.65 -24.02
N LEU A 509 29.41 8.41 -24.43
CA LEU A 509 29.24 7.96 -25.81
C LEU A 509 27.77 8.00 -26.26
N GLU A 510 26.83 7.73 -25.35
CA GLU A 510 25.40 7.78 -25.69
C GLU A 510 24.87 9.22 -25.70
N ILE A 511 25.37 10.10 -24.82
CA ILE A 511 25.05 11.54 -24.81
C ILE A 511 25.51 12.23 -26.10
N ILE A 512 26.63 11.80 -26.69
CA ILE A 512 27.05 12.23 -28.03
C ILE A 512 26.07 11.68 -29.09
N ARG A 513 25.87 10.36 -29.14
CA ARG A 513 25.02 9.68 -30.15
C ARG A 513 23.57 10.14 -30.16
N SER A 514 22.98 10.48 -29.01
CA SER A 514 21.60 10.94 -28.90
C SER A 514 21.43 12.41 -29.30
N GLY A 515 22.51 13.11 -29.68
CA GLY A 515 22.52 14.57 -29.84
C GLY A 515 22.44 15.34 -28.52
N GLY A 516 22.48 14.67 -27.36
CA GLY A 516 22.38 15.29 -26.03
C GLY A 516 23.51 16.29 -25.74
N ILE A 517 24.66 16.17 -26.39
CA ILE A 517 25.73 17.16 -26.32
C ILE A 517 25.28 18.54 -26.86
N LYS A 518 24.46 18.61 -27.92
CA LYS A 518 23.94 19.87 -28.46
C LYS A 518 23.03 20.56 -27.46
N GLU A 519 22.22 19.78 -26.75
CA GLU A 519 21.38 20.28 -25.66
C GLU A 519 22.22 20.72 -24.44
N LEU A 520 23.30 20.02 -24.07
CA LEU A 520 24.23 20.49 -23.02
C LEU A 520 24.89 21.84 -23.37
N ILE A 521 25.32 22.01 -24.62
CA ILE A 521 25.86 23.30 -25.11
C ILE A 521 24.79 24.38 -24.99
N ARG A 522 23.57 24.12 -25.47
CA ARG A 522 22.42 25.04 -25.35
C ARG A 522 22.14 25.42 -23.90
N ILE A 523 22.08 24.44 -22.99
CA ILE A 523 21.88 24.68 -21.54
C ILE A 523 22.98 25.57 -20.97
N SER A 524 24.25 25.32 -21.33
CA SER A 524 25.40 26.07 -20.81
C SER A 524 25.36 27.57 -21.14
N GLN A 525 24.65 27.95 -22.21
CA GLN A 525 24.52 29.31 -22.73
C GLN A 525 23.16 29.93 -22.36
N GLU A 526 22.06 29.25 -22.64
CA GLU A 526 20.69 29.78 -22.63
C GLU A 526 19.89 29.50 -21.36
N SER A 527 20.27 28.51 -20.53
CA SER A 527 19.43 28.14 -19.37
C SER A 527 19.23 29.35 -18.46
N SER A 528 17.98 29.59 -18.06
CA SER A 528 17.62 30.74 -17.21
C SER A 528 18.29 30.69 -15.83
N ARG A 529 18.77 29.52 -15.42
CA ARG A 529 19.34 29.25 -14.10
C ARG A 529 20.85 29.11 -14.14
N GLU A 530 21.55 29.97 -13.39
CA GLU A 530 23.01 29.99 -13.33
C GLU A 530 23.62 28.70 -12.76
N ASP A 531 23.01 28.09 -11.74
CA ASP A 531 23.43 26.80 -11.21
C ASP A 531 23.32 25.68 -12.26
N THR A 532 22.36 25.79 -13.18
CA THR A 532 22.16 24.82 -14.27
C THR A 532 23.15 25.08 -15.41
N ARG A 533 23.36 26.34 -15.82
CA ARG A 533 24.41 26.73 -16.79
C ARG A 533 25.79 26.27 -16.34
N ASN A 534 26.15 26.53 -15.07
CA ASN A 534 27.47 26.20 -14.54
C ASN A 534 27.68 24.68 -14.38
N LEU A 535 26.61 23.92 -14.12
CA LEU A 535 26.67 22.45 -14.10
C LEU A 535 26.88 21.87 -15.51
N ALA A 536 26.22 22.44 -16.53
CA ALA A 536 26.43 22.07 -17.93
C ALA A 536 27.86 22.36 -18.40
N LYS A 537 28.37 23.57 -18.14
CA LYS A 537 29.77 23.94 -18.44
C LYS A 537 30.74 22.97 -17.80
N LYS A 538 30.64 22.77 -16.48
CA LYS A 538 31.49 21.83 -15.75
C LYS A 538 31.49 20.43 -16.39
N ALA A 539 30.33 19.90 -16.79
CA ALA A 539 30.25 18.60 -17.44
C ALA A 539 31.00 18.56 -18.79
N LEU A 540 30.79 19.56 -19.66
CA LEU A 540 31.48 19.70 -20.95
C LEU A 540 32.99 19.92 -20.81
N ASP A 541 33.41 20.75 -19.85
CA ASP A 541 34.81 21.09 -19.57
C ASP A 541 35.56 19.91 -18.91
N SER A 542 34.87 19.08 -18.12
CA SER A 542 35.48 17.96 -17.40
C SER A 542 35.74 16.72 -18.26
N ASN A 543 35.16 16.64 -19.45
CA ASN A 543 35.10 15.43 -20.25
C ASN A 543 35.75 15.63 -21.63
N PRO A 544 36.98 15.11 -21.85
CA PRO A 544 37.73 15.34 -23.10
C PRO A 544 37.00 14.90 -24.38
N ALA A 545 36.10 13.91 -24.30
CA ALA A 545 35.34 13.46 -25.46
C ALA A 545 34.19 14.43 -25.83
N PHE A 546 33.58 15.12 -24.85
CA PHE A 546 32.67 16.22 -25.15
C PHE A 546 33.42 17.40 -25.78
N SER A 547 34.62 17.74 -25.27
CA SER A 547 35.46 18.79 -25.86
C SER A 547 35.88 18.46 -27.30
N ALA A 548 36.25 17.19 -27.57
CA ALA A 548 36.61 16.73 -28.90
C ALA A 548 35.44 16.79 -29.90
N GLU A 549 34.24 16.36 -29.48
CA GLU A 549 33.02 16.44 -30.30
C GLU A 549 32.63 17.90 -30.59
N ILE A 550 32.72 18.81 -29.60
CA ILE A 550 32.50 20.26 -29.77
C ILE A 550 33.44 20.88 -30.81
N HIS A 551 34.67 20.38 -30.93
CA HIS A 551 35.63 20.84 -31.95
C HIS A 551 35.45 20.17 -33.32
N ALA A 552 34.55 19.19 -33.45
CA ALA A 552 34.27 18.48 -34.69
C ALA A 552 32.95 18.92 -35.38
N THR A 553 32.09 19.68 -34.68
CA THR A 553 30.78 20.19 -35.15
C THR A 553 30.77 21.67 -35.46
#